data_AF-A0A928FV73-F1
#
_entry.id   AF-A0A928FV73-F1
#
_cell.length_a   1.000
_cell.length_b   1.000
_cell.length_c   1.000
_cell.angle_alpha   90.00
_cell.angle_beta   90.00
_cell.angle_gamma   90.00
#
_symmetry.space_group_name_H-M   'P 1'
#
loop_
_entity.id
_entity.type
_entity.pdbx_description
1 polymer ?
#
loop_
_entity_poly.entity_id
_entity_poly.type
_entity_poly.pdbx_seq_one_letter_code
_entity_poly.pdbx_strand_id
1 'polypeptide(L)'
;MYFDVARQSFIPAFLTLFGAVVAFVCLFDPLETATTSSVMAPPLTAMLNRFQEAHPIWTKIATVWLLLVSGLSVGRMAVRYNLYSVNTCLPIALFAIICCGGLGRHIVLSELVSLLFLVLAVKHLFRSFRHDYGFDGIFRAGLYLGISIMVQSQLIPMLLLLPAGVVVFQRTFREVVVAIAGLLVGPATICYIHWGMGGEFLDPLLLAWDNIVLGEPFVLLNELQIPQKIFLIIIVLFDMAGFGFFFSHIYAVGTKPRFILGFQLAIFLLVLLVLCGPTAMTGNVALLAIPSAIILPFFWVRTRRIVSSFFYLVLLFATLFGLFAEL
;
A
#
# COMPACT_ATOMS: atom_id res chain seq x y z
N MET A 1 21.28 26.41 -7.38
CA MET A 1 20.89 25.44 -6.32
C MET A 1 20.92 24.05 -6.92
N TYR A 2 21.90 23.22 -6.55
CA TYR A 2 22.02 21.86 -7.08
C TYR A 2 20.97 20.95 -6.42
N PHE A 3 19.93 20.53 -7.16
CA PHE A 3 18.84 19.68 -6.66
C PHE A 3 19.35 18.29 -6.24
N ASP A 4 19.54 18.05 -4.94
CA ASP A 4 20.00 16.75 -4.43
C ASP A 4 18.78 15.89 -4.09
N VAL A 5 18.43 14.98 -5.00
CA VAL A 5 17.25 14.11 -4.87
C VAL A 5 17.34 13.29 -3.59
N ALA A 6 18.54 12.81 -3.23
CA ALA A 6 18.76 12.00 -2.04
C ALA A 6 18.59 12.78 -0.73
N ARG A 7 18.56 14.11 -0.74
CA ARG A 7 18.41 14.98 0.44
C ARG A 7 17.24 15.94 0.30
N GLN A 8 16.12 15.44 -0.21
CA GLN A 8 14.90 16.24 -0.34
C GLN A 8 14.35 16.70 1.02
N SER A 9 14.13 18.01 1.13
CA SER A 9 13.38 18.61 2.22
C SER A 9 11.87 18.34 2.07
N PHE A 10 11.10 18.63 3.11
CA PHE A 10 9.67 18.34 3.14
C PHE A 10 8.86 19.06 2.04
N ILE A 11 9.13 20.35 1.81
CA ILE A 11 8.39 21.16 0.84
C ILE A 11 8.47 20.58 -0.59
N PRO A 12 9.64 20.31 -1.18
CA PRO A 12 9.71 19.73 -2.53
C PRO A 12 9.12 18.32 -2.58
N ALA A 13 9.29 17.50 -1.54
CA ALA A 13 8.66 16.18 -1.49
C ALA A 13 7.13 16.25 -1.44
N PHE A 14 6.57 17.22 -0.72
CA PHE A 14 5.13 17.48 -0.70
C PHE A 14 4.61 18.00 -2.03
N LEU A 15 5.33 18.92 -2.67
CA LEU A 15 4.96 19.46 -3.99
C LEU A 15 4.96 18.39 -5.08
N THR A 16 5.94 17.47 -5.06
CA THR A 16 5.97 16.34 -6.01
C THR A 16 4.80 15.40 -5.78
N LEU A 17 4.46 15.08 -4.53
CA LEU A 17 3.27 14.28 -4.23
C LEU A 17 2.00 15.00 -4.70
N PHE A 18 1.79 16.25 -4.28
CA PHE A 18 0.59 17.00 -4.63
C PHE A 18 0.45 17.15 -6.14
N GLY A 19 1.53 17.50 -6.84
CA GLY A 19 1.55 17.61 -8.30
C GLY A 19 1.24 16.29 -9.00
N ALA A 20 1.83 15.17 -8.55
CA ALA A 20 1.57 13.85 -9.13
C ALA A 20 0.11 13.40 -8.92
N VAL A 21 -0.44 13.63 -7.73
CA VAL A 21 -1.83 13.29 -7.39
C VAL A 21 -2.82 14.14 -8.19
N VAL A 22 -2.57 15.44 -8.32
CA VAL A 22 -3.42 16.33 -9.13
C VAL A 22 -3.33 15.96 -10.61
N ALA A 23 -2.14 15.71 -11.14
CA ALA A 23 -1.96 15.28 -12.52
C ALA A 23 -2.71 13.97 -12.81
N PHE A 24 -2.60 12.99 -11.92
CA PHE A 24 -3.33 11.73 -12.00
C PHE A 24 -4.86 11.93 -12.02
N VAL A 25 -5.40 12.75 -11.12
CA VAL A 25 -6.85 13.00 -11.04
C VAL A 25 -7.38 13.83 -12.22
N CYS A 26 -6.54 14.68 -12.81
CA CYS A 26 -6.88 15.44 -14.02
C CYS A 26 -6.89 14.57 -15.28
N LEU A 27 -6.02 13.57 -15.37
CA LEU A 27 -5.93 12.64 -16.50
C LEU A 27 -7.01 11.55 -16.46
N PHE A 28 -7.72 11.43 -15.33
CA PHE A 28 -8.73 10.41 -15.09
C PHE A 28 -10.14 10.80 -15.56
N ASP A 29 -10.77 9.89 -16.31
CA ASP A 29 -12.19 9.92 -16.64
C ASP A 29 -13.01 8.89 -15.83
N PRO A 30 -14.02 9.34 -15.03
CA PRO A 30 -14.76 8.49 -14.11
C PRO A 30 -15.70 7.47 -14.77
N LEU A 31 -15.95 7.58 -16.08
CA LEU A 31 -16.97 6.79 -16.78
C LEU A 31 -16.46 5.44 -17.33
N GLU A 32 -15.15 5.24 -17.48
CA GLU A 32 -14.57 4.03 -18.07
C GLU A 32 -14.39 2.86 -17.07
N THR A 33 -14.55 3.11 -15.76
CA THR A 33 -14.20 2.14 -14.69
C THR A 33 -15.38 1.30 -14.19
N ALA A 34 -16.61 1.56 -14.63
CA ALA A 34 -17.81 0.87 -14.15
C ALA A 34 -18.00 -0.55 -14.74
N THR A 35 -17.26 -0.92 -15.80
CA THR A 35 -17.58 -2.11 -16.61
C THR A 35 -16.77 -3.37 -16.28
N THR A 36 -15.80 -3.34 -15.36
CA THR A 36 -14.83 -4.44 -15.16
C THR A 36 -14.93 -5.22 -13.84
N SER A 37 -16.01 -5.07 -13.06
CA SER A 37 -16.18 -5.88 -11.83
C SER A 37 -17.08 -7.11 -12.05
N SER A 38 -16.57 -8.11 -12.77
CA SER A 38 -17.23 -9.43 -12.99
C SER A 38 -17.01 -10.44 -11.84
N VAL A 39 -16.83 -9.96 -10.61
CA VAL A 39 -16.71 -10.79 -9.40
C VAL A 39 -17.73 -10.26 -8.39
N MET A 40 -18.41 -11.16 -7.65
CA MET A 40 -19.37 -10.76 -6.61
C MET A 40 -18.66 -9.87 -5.57
N ALA A 41 -18.84 -8.56 -5.72
CA ALA A 41 -18.14 -7.59 -4.90
C ALA A 41 -18.62 -7.71 -3.44
N PRO A 42 -17.70 -7.73 -2.45
CA PRO A 42 -18.09 -7.70 -1.06
C PRO A 42 -18.94 -6.44 -0.79
N PRO A 43 -19.85 -6.48 0.20
CA PRO A 43 -20.91 -5.48 0.34
C PRO A 43 -20.39 -4.05 0.49
N LEU A 44 -19.26 -3.87 1.19
CA LEU A 44 -18.64 -2.55 1.34
C LEU A 44 -18.10 -2.02 0.00
N THR A 45 -17.53 -2.89 -0.81
CA THR A 45 -17.00 -2.54 -2.14
C THR A 45 -18.12 -2.24 -3.12
N ALA A 46 -19.22 -2.99 -3.06
CA ALA A 46 -20.42 -2.65 -3.81
C ALA A 46 -20.97 -1.25 -3.44
N MET A 47 -20.94 -0.89 -2.15
CA MET A 47 -21.35 0.45 -1.71
C MET A 47 -20.39 1.55 -2.20
N LEU A 48 -19.08 1.31 -2.15
CA LEU A 48 -18.06 2.24 -2.64
C LEU A 48 -18.19 2.45 -4.15
N ASN A 49 -18.45 1.39 -4.91
CA ASN A 49 -18.66 1.46 -6.35
C ASN A 49 -19.93 2.26 -6.69
N ARG A 50 -21.04 2.00 -5.99
CA ARG A 50 -22.28 2.81 -6.15
C ARG A 50 -22.07 4.28 -5.82
N PHE A 51 -21.29 4.59 -4.79
CA PHE A 51 -20.95 5.97 -4.46
C PHE A 51 -20.11 6.63 -5.56
N GLN A 52 -19.15 5.87 -6.11
CA GLN A 52 -18.30 6.32 -7.20
C GLN A 52 -19.11 6.64 -8.47
N GLU A 53 -20.09 5.81 -8.81
CA GLU A 53 -21.03 6.05 -9.92
C GLU A 53 -21.94 7.25 -9.69
N ALA A 54 -22.48 7.40 -8.48
CA ALA A 54 -23.41 8.49 -8.16
C ALA A 54 -22.72 9.86 -8.11
N HIS A 55 -21.47 9.92 -7.66
CA HIS A 55 -20.80 11.18 -7.32
C HIS A 55 -19.33 11.22 -7.80
N PRO A 56 -19.09 11.47 -9.10
CA PRO A 56 -17.73 11.43 -9.68
C PRO A 56 -16.81 12.54 -9.16
N ILE A 57 -17.34 13.75 -8.91
CA ILE A 57 -16.56 14.89 -8.40
C ILE A 57 -16.08 14.62 -6.97
N TRP A 58 -16.98 14.12 -6.11
CA TRP A 58 -16.64 13.77 -4.73
C TRP A 58 -15.63 12.62 -4.67
N THR A 59 -15.72 11.68 -5.60
CA THR A 59 -14.73 10.59 -5.72
C THR A 59 -13.35 11.13 -6.07
N LYS A 60 -13.24 12.08 -7.02
CA LYS A 60 -11.96 12.74 -7.32
C LYS A 60 -11.35 13.42 -6.09
N ILE A 61 -12.16 14.18 -5.33
CA ILE A 61 -11.73 14.85 -4.10
C ILE A 61 -11.29 13.83 -3.04
N ALA A 62 -12.07 12.76 -2.86
CA ALA A 62 -11.75 11.68 -1.92
C ALA A 62 -10.42 11.00 -2.29
N THR A 63 -10.19 10.70 -3.57
CA THR A 63 -8.93 10.11 -4.05
C THR A 63 -7.73 10.99 -3.74
N VAL A 64 -7.82 12.30 -4.02
CA VAL A 64 -6.74 13.26 -3.67
C VAL A 64 -6.43 13.18 -2.17
N TRP A 65 -7.47 13.18 -1.35
CA TRP A 65 -7.32 13.15 0.10
C TRP A 65 -6.73 11.83 0.61
N LEU A 66 -7.22 10.68 0.11
CA LEU A 66 -6.73 9.34 0.48
C LEU A 66 -5.25 9.16 0.11
N LEU A 67 -4.84 9.59 -1.08
CA LEU A 67 -3.45 9.52 -1.53
C LEU A 67 -2.53 10.44 -0.72
N LEU A 68 -2.97 11.67 -0.44
CA LEU A 68 -2.24 12.62 0.41
C LEU A 68 -2.01 12.06 1.81
N VAL A 69 -3.07 11.57 2.46
CA VAL A 69 -2.97 11.02 3.82
C VAL A 69 -2.05 9.80 3.83
N SER A 70 -2.17 8.91 2.85
CA SER A 70 -1.34 7.72 2.74
C SER A 70 0.13 8.08 2.56
N GLY A 71 0.48 8.91 1.57
CA GLY A 71 1.88 9.29 1.29
C GLY A 71 2.53 10.09 2.40
N LEU A 72 1.81 11.03 3.01
CA LEU A 72 2.30 11.77 4.18
C LEU A 72 2.54 10.84 5.38
N SER A 73 1.68 9.84 5.57
CA SER A 73 1.83 8.89 6.67
C SER A 73 3.03 7.97 6.48
N VAL A 74 3.31 7.50 5.25
CA VAL A 74 4.52 6.74 4.90
C VAL A 74 5.78 7.56 5.13
N GLY A 75 5.82 8.81 4.64
CA GLY A 75 6.96 9.70 4.87
C GLY A 75 7.23 9.99 6.34
N ARG A 76 6.16 10.24 7.11
CA ARG A 76 6.27 10.46 8.55
C ARG A 76 6.81 9.22 9.28
N MET A 77 6.48 8.00 8.84
CA MET A 77 7.06 6.78 9.42
C MET A 77 8.57 6.75 9.22
N ALA A 78 9.04 7.03 8.01
CA ALA A 78 10.47 7.00 7.68
C ALA A 78 11.29 8.01 8.51
N VAL A 79 10.78 9.24 8.66
CA VAL A 79 11.43 10.28 9.48
C VAL A 79 11.37 9.95 10.96
N ARG A 80 10.20 9.53 11.47
CA ARG A 80 10.00 9.26 12.91
C ARG A 80 10.89 8.14 13.44
N TYR A 81 11.14 7.12 12.62
CA TYR A 81 11.96 5.97 13.00
C TYR A 81 13.42 6.10 12.58
N ASN A 82 13.81 7.24 12.00
CA ASN A 82 15.15 7.53 11.52
C ASN A 82 15.71 6.35 10.71
N LEU A 83 14.93 5.91 9.71
CA LEU A 83 15.23 4.70 8.94
C LEU A 83 16.51 4.85 8.09
N TYR A 84 16.87 6.09 7.78
CA TYR A 84 18.04 6.43 6.98
C TYR A 84 19.02 7.22 7.84
N SER A 85 20.32 7.17 7.49
CA SER A 85 21.35 7.96 8.17
C SER A 85 21.23 9.48 7.95
N VAL A 86 20.34 9.89 7.03
CA VAL A 86 20.07 11.29 6.70
C VAL A 86 18.55 11.51 6.77
N ASN A 87 18.12 12.63 7.33
CA ASN A 87 16.70 13.00 7.33
C ASN A 87 16.26 13.33 5.91
N THR A 88 15.53 12.42 5.27
CA THR A 88 15.02 12.57 3.91
C THR A 88 13.51 12.42 3.88
N CYS A 89 12.83 13.33 3.18
CA CYS A 89 11.39 13.23 2.93
C CYS A 89 11.08 12.55 1.59
N LEU A 90 12.10 11.97 0.96
CA LEU A 90 12.03 11.23 -0.31
C LEU A 90 10.93 10.14 -0.34
N PRO A 91 10.66 9.36 0.73
CA PRO A 91 9.56 8.39 0.72
C PRO A 91 8.20 8.96 0.32
N ILE A 92 7.94 10.24 0.63
CA ILE A 92 6.67 10.91 0.28
C ILE A 92 6.53 11.01 -1.25
N ALA A 93 7.59 11.47 -1.90
CA ALA A 93 7.63 11.63 -3.35
C ALA A 93 7.55 10.27 -4.05
N LEU A 94 8.33 9.29 -3.57
CA LEU A 94 8.32 7.95 -4.15
C LEU A 94 6.99 7.24 -4.01
N PHE A 95 6.34 7.36 -2.86
CA PHE A 95 5.03 6.79 -2.67
C PHE A 95 4.05 7.33 -3.72
N ALA A 96 4.07 8.65 -3.96
CA ALA A 96 3.20 9.28 -4.94
C ALA A 96 3.46 8.75 -6.36
N ILE A 97 4.74 8.74 -6.77
CA ILE A 97 5.13 8.26 -8.10
C ILE A 97 4.71 6.80 -8.27
N ILE A 98 5.05 5.94 -7.31
CA ILE A 98 4.79 4.50 -7.42
C ILE A 98 3.30 4.19 -7.38
N CYS A 99 2.55 4.88 -6.52
CA CYS A 99 1.10 4.72 -6.44
C CYS A 99 0.41 5.19 -7.73
N CYS A 100 0.76 6.38 -8.25
CA CYS A 100 0.20 6.87 -9.52
C CYS A 100 0.55 5.96 -10.70
N GLY A 101 1.77 5.43 -10.78
CA GLY A 101 2.13 4.48 -11.83
C GLY A 101 1.46 3.11 -11.69
N GLY A 102 1.19 2.68 -10.46
CA GLY A 102 0.55 1.39 -10.18
C GLY A 102 -0.96 1.38 -10.41
N LEU A 103 -1.62 2.53 -10.23
CA LEU A 103 -3.05 2.67 -10.53
C LEU A 103 -3.34 2.82 -12.02
N GLY A 104 -2.35 3.23 -12.84
CA GLY A 104 -2.55 3.43 -14.28
C GLY A 104 -3.53 4.57 -14.55
N ARG A 105 -4.55 4.37 -15.39
CA ARG A 105 -5.67 5.32 -15.57
C ARG A 105 -6.94 4.88 -14.84
N HIS A 106 -6.91 3.79 -14.07
CA HIS A 106 -8.08 3.30 -13.37
C HIS A 106 -8.09 3.78 -11.92
N ILE A 107 -9.21 4.33 -11.48
CA ILE A 107 -9.44 4.65 -10.07
C ILE A 107 -10.56 3.76 -9.57
N VAL A 108 -10.23 2.82 -8.71
CA VAL A 108 -11.22 2.10 -7.90
C VAL A 108 -11.11 2.61 -6.48
N LEU A 109 -12.16 3.26 -5.98
CA LEU A 109 -12.16 3.85 -4.64
C LEU A 109 -11.86 2.80 -3.56
N SER A 110 -12.33 1.56 -3.73
CA SER A 110 -12.06 0.47 -2.78
C SER A 110 -10.58 0.11 -2.66
N GLU A 111 -9.82 0.17 -3.76
CA GLU A 111 -8.36 -0.08 -3.74
C GLU A 111 -7.65 1.00 -2.93
N LEU A 112 -7.98 2.26 -3.14
CA LEU A 112 -7.39 3.38 -2.41
C LEU A 112 -7.71 3.35 -0.91
N VAL A 113 -8.96 3.01 -0.57
CA VAL A 113 -9.40 2.84 0.83
C VAL A 113 -8.64 1.69 1.48
N SER A 114 -8.52 0.56 0.79
CA SER A 114 -7.78 -0.61 1.30
C SER A 114 -6.30 -0.30 1.51
N LEU A 115 -5.68 0.44 0.58
CA LEU A 115 -4.29 0.86 0.61
C LEU A 115 -4.03 1.82 1.77
N LEU A 116 -4.93 2.78 2.02
CA LEU A 116 -4.85 3.64 3.21
C LEU A 116 -4.91 2.80 4.50
N PHE A 117 -5.85 1.86 4.59
CA PHE A 117 -5.96 1.00 5.77
C PHE A 117 -4.71 0.14 5.98
N LEU A 118 -4.10 -0.37 4.90
CA LEU A 118 -2.84 -1.11 4.99
C LEU A 118 -1.71 -0.20 5.50
N VAL A 119 -1.58 1.01 4.95
CA VAL A 119 -0.59 1.98 5.41
C VAL A 119 -0.80 2.32 6.89
N LEU A 120 -2.04 2.54 7.32
CA LEU A 120 -2.37 2.77 8.73
C LEU A 120 -2.05 1.54 9.60
N ALA A 121 -2.34 0.32 9.15
CA ALA A 121 -1.98 -0.89 9.86
C ALA A 121 -0.46 -0.97 10.09
N VAL A 122 0.35 -0.79 9.04
CA VAL A 122 1.81 -0.76 9.11
C VAL A 122 2.31 0.33 10.07
N LYS A 123 1.72 1.54 10.01
CA LYS A 123 2.03 2.64 10.93
C LYS A 123 1.85 2.27 12.39
N HIS A 124 0.74 1.60 12.68
CA HIS A 124 0.36 1.21 14.03
C HIS A 124 1.20 0.03 14.52
N LEU A 125 1.57 -0.91 13.64
CA LEU A 125 2.55 -1.96 13.91
C LEU A 125 3.93 -1.38 14.25
N PHE A 126 4.43 -0.41 13.50
CA PHE A 126 5.71 0.24 13.84
C PHE A 126 5.66 1.00 15.16
N ARG A 127 4.51 1.60 15.49
CA ARG A 127 4.32 2.27 16.80
C ARG A 127 4.40 1.28 17.94
N SER A 128 3.99 0.03 17.71
CA SER A 128 4.07 -1.03 18.68
C SER A 128 5.50 -1.50 18.96
N PHE A 129 6.52 -1.13 18.19
CA PHE A 129 7.92 -1.52 18.44
C PHE A 129 8.49 -1.09 19.82
N ARG A 130 7.79 -0.27 20.60
CA ARG A 130 8.27 0.19 21.92
C ARG A 130 8.32 -0.98 22.93
N HIS A 131 9.16 -0.83 23.96
CA HIS A 131 9.34 -1.85 25.02
C HIS A 131 8.13 -1.94 25.96
N ASP A 132 7.25 -0.93 25.95
CA ASP A 132 6.01 -0.94 26.73
C ASP A 132 4.90 -1.73 26.04
N TYR A 133 3.89 -2.13 26.81
CA TYR A 133 2.68 -2.77 26.28
C TYR A 133 2.02 -1.90 25.21
N GLY A 134 2.00 -2.41 23.98
CA GLY A 134 1.53 -1.70 22.78
C GLY A 134 0.05 -1.96 22.45
N PHE A 135 -0.81 -2.22 23.44
CA PHE A 135 -2.19 -2.71 23.22
C PHE A 135 -2.97 -1.86 22.21
N ASP A 136 -2.98 -0.53 22.36
CA ASP A 136 -3.68 0.38 21.43
C ASP A 136 -3.12 0.30 20.00
N GLY A 137 -1.80 0.19 19.87
CA GLY A 137 -1.14 0.10 18.56
C GLY A 137 -1.50 -1.20 17.83
N ILE A 138 -1.39 -2.33 18.52
CA ILE A 138 -1.62 -3.66 17.95
C ILE A 138 -3.11 -3.89 17.68
N PHE A 139 -3.98 -3.45 18.59
CA PHE A 139 -5.43 -3.52 18.39
C PHE A 139 -5.85 -2.77 17.12
N ARG A 140 -5.41 -1.51 16.96
CA ARG A 140 -5.72 -0.71 15.77
C ARG A 140 -5.13 -1.30 14.50
N ALA A 141 -3.92 -1.85 14.56
CA ALA A 141 -3.32 -2.54 13.43
C ALA A 141 -4.16 -3.74 12.98
N GLY A 142 -4.58 -4.59 13.93
CA GLY A 142 -5.50 -5.68 13.66
C GLY A 142 -6.81 -5.19 13.05
N LEU A 143 -7.42 -4.17 13.65
CA LEU A 143 -8.67 -3.58 13.16
C LEU A 143 -8.56 -3.09 11.71
N TYR A 144 -7.51 -2.32 11.38
CA TYR A 144 -7.32 -1.83 10.02
C TYR A 144 -7.07 -2.96 9.01
N LEU A 145 -6.33 -4.01 9.39
CA LEU A 145 -6.17 -5.20 8.54
C LEU A 145 -7.50 -5.94 8.34
N GLY A 146 -8.27 -6.12 9.40
CA GLY A 146 -9.57 -6.80 9.35
C GLY A 146 -10.58 -6.08 8.45
N ILE A 147 -10.65 -4.75 8.56
CA ILE A 147 -11.51 -3.94 7.67
C ILE A 147 -10.99 -3.98 6.23
N SER A 148 -9.67 -3.89 6.03
CA SER A 148 -9.05 -3.91 4.70
C SER A 148 -9.38 -5.20 3.93
N ILE A 149 -9.39 -6.35 4.60
CA ILE A 149 -9.78 -7.65 4.02
C ILE A 149 -11.25 -7.69 3.61
N MET A 150 -12.14 -7.02 4.34
CA MET A 150 -13.56 -6.96 4.00
C MET A 150 -13.85 -5.99 2.86
N VAL A 151 -13.00 -4.98 2.68
CA VAL A 151 -13.03 -4.14 1.47
C VAL A 151 -12.53 -4.98 0.28
N GLN A 152 -11.46 -5.73 0.47
CA GLN A 152 -10.79 -6.45 -0.60
C GLN A 152 -10.39 -7.84 -0.17
N SER A 153 -11.07 -8.86 -0.72
CA SER A 153 -10.75 -10.27 -0.49
C SER A 153 -9.32 -10.62 -0.92
N GLN A 154 -8.71 -9.84 -1.81
CA GLN A 154 -7.33 -10.00 -2.24
C GLN A 154 -6.31 -9.88 -1.11
N LEU A 155 -6.64 -9.13 -0.04
CA LEU A 155 -5.70 -8.77 1.03
C LEU A 155 -5.56 -9.83 2.12
N ILE A 156 -6.19 -10.99 1.96
CA ILE A 156 -6.10 -12.08 2.95
C ILE A 156 -4.68 -12.53 3.25
N PRO A 157 -3.74 -12.61 2.29
CA PRO A 157 -2.34 -12.87 2.61
C PRO A 157 -1.74 -11.85 3.60
N MET A 158 -2.22 -10.60 3.59
CA MET A 158 -1.78 -9.57 4.54
C MET A 158 -2.19 -9.85 5.98
N LEU A 159 -3.07 -10.82 6.23
CA LEU A 159 -3.35 -11.31 7.57
C LEU A 159 -2.08 -11.81 8.27
N LEU A 160 -1.15 -12.39 7.50
CA LEU A 160 0.14 -12.87 8.01
C LEU A 160 1.06 -11.74 8.48
N LEU A 161 0.74 -10.48 8.16
CA LEU A 161 1.48 -9.33 8.64
C LEU A 161 1.40 -9.20 10.17
N LEU A 162 0.28 -9.59 10.76
CA LEU A 162 0.05 -9.53 12.20
C LEU A 162 0.93 -10.53 12.97
N PRO A 163 0.94 -11.85 12.67
CA PRO A 163 1.86 -12.78 13.30
C PRO A 163 3.33 -12.46 12.97
N ALA A 164 3.63 -12.02 11.74
CA ALA A 164 4.98 -11.56 11.41
C ALA A 164 5.41 -10.38 12.30
N GLY A 165 4.52 -9.41 12.53
CA GLY A 165 4.80 -8.25 13.39
C GLY A 165 4.99 -8.65 14.86
N VAL A 166 4.19 -9.59 15.34
CA VAL A 166 4.32 -10.16 16.69
C VAL A 166 5.70 -10.81 16.88
N VAL A 167 6.13 -11.64 15.92
CA VAL A 167 7.43 -12.34 16.00
C VAL A 167 8.59 -11.36 15.85
N VAL A 168 8.58 -10.51 14.82
CA VAL A 168 9.67 -9.56 14.54
C VAL A 168 9.83 -8.52 15.64
N PHE A 169 8.72 -8.09 16.25
CA PHE A 169 8.75 -7.10 17.32
C PHE A 169 8.75 -7.72 18.72
N GLN A 170 8.90 -9.04 18.83
CA GLN A 170 8.99 -9.80 20.09
C GLN A 170 7.84 -9.49 21.06
N ARG A 171 6.59 -9.55 20.56
CA ARG A 171 5.39 -9.20 21.33
C ARG A 171 4.95 -10.32 22.26
N THR A 172 4.28 -9.94 23.34
CA THR A 172 3.79 -10.86 24.38
C THR A 172 2.50 -11.58 23.96
N PHE A 173 2.19 -12.72 24.57
CA PHE A 173 0.93 -13.45 24.32
C PHE A 173 -0.32 -12.57 24.53
N ARG A 174 -0.31 -11.69 25.54
CA ARG A 174 -1.42 -10.76 25.81
C ARG A 174 -1.68 -9.82 24.64
N GLU A 175 -0.61 -9.33 24.03
CA GLU A 175 -0.68 -8.47 22.86
C GLU A 175 -1.20 -9.23 21.63
N VAL A 176 -0.87 -10.52 21.48
CA VAL A 176 -1.42 -11.38 20.42
C VAL A 176 -2.94 -11.51 20.55
N VAL A 177 -3.45 -11.78 21.76
CA VAL A 177 -4.89 -11.86 22.01
C VAL A 177 -5.59 -10.56 21.63
N VAL A 178 -5.01 -9.42 22.01
CA VAL A 178 -5.55 -8.09 21.65
C VAL A 178 -5.49 -7.83 20.14
N ALA A 179 -4.44 -8.31 19.47
CA ALA A 179 -4.30 -8.22 18.02
C ALA A 179 -5.42 -8.99 17.29
N ILE A 180 -5.66 -10.23 17.72
CA ILE A 180 -6.72 -11.10 17.17
C ILE A 180 -8.09 -10.48 17.45
N ALA A 181 -8.31 -9.94 18.66
CA ALA A 181 -9.54 -9.22 18.97
C ALA A 181 -9.76 -8.03 18.02
N GLY A 182 -8.74 -7.18 17.82
CA GLY A 182 -8.82 -6.06 16.88
C GLY A 182 -9.10 -6.53 15.45
N LEU A 183 -8.44 -7.58 15.01
CA LEU A 183 -8.61 -8.19 13.69
C LEU A 183 -10.03 -8.69 13.44
N LEU A 184 -10.65 -9.33 14.42
CA LEU A 184 -12.02 -9.87 14.31
C LEU A 184 -13.10 -8.80 14.40
N VAL A 185 -12.84 -7.69 15.11
CA VAL A 185 -13.81 -6.60 15.28
C VAL A 185 -14.21 -5.99 13.93
N GLY A 186 -13.27 -5.77 13.00
CA GLY A 186 -13.57 -5.20 11.68
C GLY A 186 -14.55 -6.03 10.84
N PRO A 187 -14.26 -7.32 10.59
CA PRO A 187 -15.19 -8.23 9.92
C PRO A 187 -16.52 -8.38 10.66
N ALA A 188 -16.49 -8.49 11.99
CA ALA A 188 -17.71 -8.66 12.79
C ALA A 188 -18.65 -7.45 12.69
N THR A 189 -18.13 -6.21 12.66
CA THR A 189 -18.97 -5.02 12.52
C THR A 189 -19.61 -4.94 11.14
N ILE A 190 -18.89 -5.32 10.08
CA ILE A 190 -19.42 -5.34 8.71
C ILE A 190 -20.49 -6.42 8.56
N CYS A 191 -20.25 -7.62 9.11
CA CYS A 191 -21.23 -8.70 9.17
C CYS A 191 -22.49 -8.27 9.96
N TYR A 192 -22.31 -7.55 11.07
CA TYR A 192 -23.42 -7.04 11.87
C TYR A 192 -24.26 -5.99 11.12
N ILE A 193 -23.62 -5.07 10.40
CA ILE A 193 -24.32 -4.08 9.58
C ILE A 193 -25.11 -4.78 8.45
N HIS A 194 -24.50 -5.78 7.80
CA HIS A 194 -25.17 -6.56 6.75
C HIS A 194 -26.40 -7.29 7.29
N TRP A 195 -26.28 -7.92 8.46
CA TRP A 195 -27.40 -8.55 9.14
C TRP A 195 -28.51 -7.55 9.50
N GLY A 196 -28.13 -6.35 9.96
CA GLY A 196 -29.06 -5.25 10.22
C GLY A 196 -29.79 -4.72 8.98
N MET A 197 -29.26 -4.96 7.77
CA MET A 197 -29.92 -4.66 6.50
C MET A 197 -30.86 -5.79 6.02
N GLY A 198 -30.97 -6.89 6.77
CA GLY A 198 -31.84 -8.02 6.47
C GLY A 198 -31.17 -9.18 5.73
N GLY A 199 -29.84 -9.17 5.56
CA GLY A 199 -29.08 -10.30 5.02
C GLY A 199 -28.66 -11.31 6.09
N GLU A 200 -28.01 -12.41 5.70
CA GLU A 200 -27.44 -13.32 6.70
C GLU A 200 -26.14 -12.75 7.26
N PHE A 201 -25.81 -13.16 8.49
CA PHE A 201 -24.66 -12.61 9.20
C PHE A 201 -23.32 -13.00 8.55
N LEU A 202 -23.19 -14.23 8.06
CA LEU A 202 -21.94 -14.74 7.52
C LEU A 202 -21.73 -14.45 6.02
N ASP A 203 -22.75 -13.93 5.32
CA ASP A 203 -22.70 -13.67 3.87
C ASP A 203 -21.46 -12.89 3.43
N PRO A 204 -21.07 -11.76 4.07
CA PRO A 204 -19.92 -10.99 3.61
C PRO A 204 -18.61 -11.77 3.71
N LEU A 205 -18.49 -12.65 4.70
CA LEU A 205 -17.32 -13.50 4.91
C LEU A 205 -17.29 -14.65 3.90
N LEU A 206 -18.45 -15.27 3.65
CA LEU A 206 -18.59 -16.33 2.65
C LEU A 206 -18.32 -15.80 1.24
N LEU A 207 -18.83 -14.62 0.88
CA LEU A 207 -18.51 -13.96 -0.40
C LEU A 207 -17.01 -13.69 -0.53
N ALA A 208 -16.37 -13.18 0.52
CA ALA A 208 -14.93 -12.96 0.51
C ALA A 208 -14.16 -14.27 0.33
N TRP A 209 -14.62 -15.36 0.96
CA TRP A 209 -14.05 -16.70 0.84
C TRP A 209 -14.24 -17.29 -0.57
N ASP A 210 -15.46 -17.26 -1.09
CA ASP A 210 -15.81 -17.81 -2.41
C ASP A 210 -15.02 -17.13 -3.52
N ASN A 211 -14.83 -15.81 -3.42
CA ASN A 211 -13.99 -15.06 -4.36
C ASN A 211 -12.56 -15.61 -4.42
N ILE A 212 -11.97 -16.05 -3.30
CA ILE A 212 -10.62 -16.62 -3.28
C ILE A 212 -10.61 -18.01 -3.91
N VAL A 213 -11.59 -18.84 -3.55
CA VAL A 213 -11.65 -20.24 -3.98
C VAL A 213 -11.90 -20.34 -5.47
N LEU A 214 -12.73 -19.45 -6.01
CA LEU A 214 -13.12 -19.43 -7.42
C LEU A 214 -12.16 -18.63 -8.29
N GLY A 215 -11.29 -17.79 -7.71
CA GLY A 215 -10.38 -16.97 -8.49
C GLY A 215 -9.22 -17.77 -9.08
N GLU A 216 -8.73 -17.33 -10.24
CA GLU A 216 -7.60 -17.95 -10.92
C GLU A 216 -6.28 -17.23 -10.58
N PRO A 217 -5.22 -17.97 -10.20
CA PRO A 217 -3.93 -17.34 -9.89
C PRO A 217 -3.32 -16.69 -11.13
N PHE A 218 -2.58 -15.58 -10.92
CA PHE A 218 -1.88 -14.81 -11.96
C PHE A 218 -2.75 -14.11 -13.02
N VAL A 219 -4.07 -14.00 -12.84
CA VAL A 219 -4.97 -13.25 -13.74
C VAL A 219 -4.48 -11.83 -13.99
N LEU A 220 -4.05 -11.13 -12.93
CA LEU A 220 -3.52 -9.77 -13.01
C LEU A 220 -2.37 -9.64 -14.02
N LEU A 221 -1.44 -10.60 -14.07
CA LEU A 221 -0.30 -10.55 -14.97
C LEU A 221 -0.70 -10.70 -16.43
N ASN A 222 -1.84 -11.33 -16.70
CA ASN A 222 -2.38 -11.44 -18.06
C ASN A 222 -3.13 -10.16 -18.44
N GLU A 223 -3.98 -9.66 -17.54
CA GLU A 223 -4.83 -8.48 -17.76
C GLU A 223 -4.09 -7.14 -17.79
N LEU A 224 -2.94 -7.04 -17.13
CA LEU A 224 -2.16 -5.81 -17.12
C LEU A 224 -1.75 -5.39 -18.54
N GLN A 225 -1.75 -4.11 -18.82
CA GLN A 225 -1.21 -3.61 -20.09
C GLN A 225 0.32 -3.71 -20.12
N ILE A 226 0.93 -3.82 -21.31
CA ILE A 226 2.39 -3.84 -21.49
C ILE A 226 3.12 -2.73 -20.72
N PRO A 227 2.73 -1.44 -20.77
CA PRO A 227 3.39 -0.38 -20.00
C PRO A 227 3.35 -0.64 -18.48
N GLN A 228 2.20 -1.07 -17.96
CA GLN A 228 2.04 -1.37 -16.53
C GLN A 228 2.83 -2.61 -16.09
N LYS A 229 2.98 -3.64 -16.96
CA LYS A 229 3.86 -4.80 -16.70
C LYS A 229 5.31 -4.37 -16.59
N ILE A 230 5.79 -3.54 -17.53
CA ILE A 230 7.17 -3.02 -17.50
C ILE A 230 7.41 -2.23 -16.22
N PHE A 231 6.45 -1.38 -15.83
CA PHE A 231 6.51 -0.62 -14.59
C PHE A 231 6.62 -1.51 -13.34
N LEU A 232 5.78 -2.54 -13.24
CA LEU A 232 5.83 -3.53 -12.16
C LEU A 232 7.20 -4.21 -12.10
N ILE A 233 7.72 -4.68 -13.23
CA ILE A 233 9.04 -5.34 -13.31
C ILE A 233 10.15 -4.40 -12.82
N ILE A 234 10.13 -3.13 -13.23
CA ILE A 234 11.12 -2.13 -12.81
C ILE A 234 11.09 -1.94 -11.29
N ILE A 235 9.90 -1.81 -10.69
CA ILE A 235 9.79 -1.61 -9.23
C ILE A 235 10.25 -2.85 -8.48
N VAL A 236 9.80 -4.04 -8.89
CA VAL A 236 10.20 -5.30 -8.25
C VAL A 236 11.72 -5.47 -8.31
N LEU A 237 12.35 -5.16 -9.46
CA LEU A 237 13.80 -5.20 -9.61
C LEU A 237 14.49 -4.19 -8.70
N PHE A 238 13.97 -2.96 -8.60
CA PHE A 238 14.52 -1.94 -7.72
C PHE A 238 14.37 -2.30 -6.24
N ASP A 239 13.25 -2.91 -5.85
CA ASP A 239 13.04 -3.39 -4.49
C ASP A 239 13.99 -4.56 -4.16
N MET A 240 14.15 -5.52 -5.07
CA MET A 240 15.14 -6.59 -4.94
C MET A 240 16.57 -6.04 -4.78
N ALA A 241 16.95 -5.05 -5.59
CA ALA A 241 18.24 -4.37 -5.45
C ALA A 241 18.36 -3.63 -4.11
N GLY A 242 17.29 -2.96 -3.67
CA GLY A 242 17.21 -2.28 -2.38
C GLY A 242 17.38 -3.24 -1.20
N PHE A 243 16.75 -4.41 -1.23
CA PHE A 243 16.93 -5.45 -0.22
C PHE A 243 18.32 -6.08 -0.26
N GLY A 244 18.89 -6.37 -1.43
CA GLY A 244 20.26 -6.85 -1.54
C GLY A 244 21.26 -5.87 -0.91
N PHE A 245 21.04 -4.57 -1.13
CA PHE A 245 21.84 -3.53 -0.51
C PHE A 245 21.61 -3.40 1.01
N PHE A 246 20.37 -3.60 1.47
CA PHE A 246 20.05 -3.69 2.90
C PHE A 246 20.77 -4.85 3.59
N PHE A 247 20.74 -6.05 3.01
CA PHE A 247 21.40 -7.23 3.59
C PHE A 247 22.92 -7.07 3.66
N SER A 248 23.55 -6.52 2.62
CA SER A 248 25.00 -6.25 2.63
C SER A 248 25.43 -5.22 3.69
N HIS A 249 24.54 -4.30 4.07
CA HIS A 249 24.83 -3.23 5.02
C HIS A 249 23.99 -3.33 6.31
N ILE A 250 23.55 -4.54 6.66
CA ILE A 250 22.65 -4.76 7.81
C ILE A 250 23.26 -4.22 9.11
N TYR A 251 24.56 -4.42 9.30
CA TYR A 251 25.29 -3.99 10.51
C TYR A 251 25.57 -2.49 10.57
N ALA A 252 25.38 -1.74 9.49
CA ALA A 252 25.57 -0.29 9.46
C ALA A 252 24.35 0.49 9.98
N VAL A 253 23.21 -0.18 10.19
CA VAL A 253 21.94 0.43 10.60
C VAL A 253 21.76 0.29 12.12
N GLY A 254 20.96 1.11 12.79
CA GLY A 254 20.64 0.87 14.21
C GLY A 254 19.74 -0.36 14.42
N THR A 255 19.68 -0.93 15.63
CA THR A 255 18.86 -2.14 15.90
C THR A 255 17.39 -1.97 15.54
N LYS A 256 16.76 -0.87 15.96
CA LYS A 256 15.36 -0.54 15.65
C LYS A 256 15.06 -0.41 14.14
N PRO A 257 15.78 0.44 13.37
CA PRO A 257 15.56 0.52 11.93
C PRO A 257 15.89 -0.78 11.19
N ARG A 258 16.82 -1.62 11.69
CA ARG A 258 17.05 -2.96 11.11
C ARG A 258 15.80 -3.83 11.14
N PHE A 259 15.12 -3.92 12.29
CA PHE A 259 13.89 -4.72 12.40
C PHE A 259 12.75 -4.15 11.56
N ILE A 260 12.62 -2.82 11.49
CA ILE A 260 11.59 -2.16 10.67
C ILE A 260 11.83 -2.39 9.17
N LEU A 261 13.08 -2.24 8.71
CA LEU A 261 13.44 -2.51 7.31
C LEU A 261 13.35 -4.00 6.96
N GLY A 262 13.72 -4.88 7.89
CA GLY A 262 13.51 -6.33 7.75
C GLY A 262 12.03 -6.70 7.68
N PHE A 263 11.17 -6.03 8.45
CA PHE A 263 9.72 -6.20 8.36
C PHE A 263 9.16 -5.73 7.01
N GLN A 264 9.77 -4.71 6.39
CA GLN A 264 9.40 -4.26 5.06
C GLN A 264 9.60 -5.36 3.99
N LEU A 265 10.54 -6.29 4.21
CA LEU A 265 10.69 -7.49 3.37
C LEU A 265 9.50 -8.44 3.50
N ALA A 266 8.99 -8.64 4.72
CA ALA A 266 7.78 -9.43 4.91
C ALA A 266 6.58 -8.77 4.19
N ILE A 267 6.42 -7.44 4.31
CA ILE A 267 5.38 -6.70 3.57
C ILE A 267 5.54 -6.90 2.07
N PHE A 268 6.75 -6.73 1.54
CA PHE A 268 7.03 -6.90 0.11
C PHE A 268 6.67 -8.31 -0.39
N LEU A 269 7.10 -9.35 0.31
CA LEU A 269 6.77 -10.74 -0.05
C LEU A 269 5.27 -11.01 0.01
N LEU A 270 4.57 -10.46 1.01
CA LEU A 270 3.12 -10.58 1.09
C LEU A 270 2.42 -9.79 -0.04
N VAL A 271 2.93 -8.62 -0.44
CA VAL A 271 2.37 -7.87 -1.58
C VAL A 271 2.55 -8.67 -2.87
N LEU A 272 3.72 -9.28 -3.09
CA LEU A 272 3.92 -10.17 -4.23
C LEU A 272 2.96 -11.36 -4.20
N LEU A 273 2.70 -11.93 -3.03
CA LEU A 273 1.72 -13.01 -2.87
C LEU A 273 0.30 -12.54 -3.22
N VAL A 274 -0.08 -11.32 -2.83
CA VAL A 274 -1.36 -10.69 -3.22
C VAL A 274 -1.43 -10.47 -4.75
N LEU A 275 -0.34 -10.00 -5.37
CA LEU A 275 -0.29 -9.75 -6.82
C LEU A 275 -0.36 -11.05 -7.65
N CYS A 276 0.18 -12.15 -7.12
CA CYS A 276 0.08 -13.47 -7.72
C CYS A 276 -1.26 -14.18 -7.38
N GLY A 277 -2.04 -13.59 -6.47
CA GLY A 277 -3.24 -14.20 -5.92
C GLY A 277 -4.41 -14.32 -6.90
N PRO A 278 -5.40 -15.16 -6.56
CA PRO A 278 -6.50 -15.55 -7.46
C PRO A 278 -7.49 -14.42 -7.80
N THR A 279 -7.52 -13.37 -6.99
CA THR A 279 -8.51 -12.27 -7.08
C THR A 279 -7.86 -10.93 -7.42
N ALA A 280 -6.59 -10.94 -7.85
CA ALA A 280 -5.79 -9.73 -7.99
C ALA A 280 -6.35 -8.78 -9.07
N MET A 281 -6.62 -7.53 -8.68
CA MET A 281 -7.12 -6.46 -9.55
C MET A 281 -5.98 -5.55 -10.01
N THR A 282 -6.13 -4.89 -11.16
CA THR A 282 -5.07 -4.08 -11.78
C THR A 282 -4.51 -3.00 -10.85
N GLY A 283 -5.32 -2.34 -10.02
CA GLY A 283 -4.83 -1.32 -9.09
C GLY A 283 -4.16 -1.87 -7.82
N ASN A 284 -4.13 -3.19 -7.61
CA ASN A 284 -3.35 -3.79 -6.52
C ASN A 284 -1.83 -3.55 -6.67
N VAL A 285 -1.36 -3.22 -7.87
CA VAL A 285 0.04 -2.82 -8.11
C VAL A 285 0.42 -1.62 -7.24
N ALA A 286 -0.54 -0.74 -6.91
CA ALA A 286 -0.33 0.38 -6.01
C ALA A 286 0.07 -0.04 -4.58
N LEU A 287 -0.28 -1.24 -4.13
CA LEU A 287 0.12 -1.75 -2.81
C LEU A 287 1.65 -1.89 -2.69
N LEU A 288 2.35 -2.08 -3.82
CA LEU A 288 3.81 -2.13 -3.90
C LEU A 288 4.45 -0.78 -3.54
N ALA A 289 3.70 0.33 -3.59
CA ALA A 289 4.16 1.65 -3.16
C ALA A 289 4.59 1.68 -1.68
N ILE A 290 4.01 0.81 -0.84
CA ILE A 290 4.27 0.77 0.60
C ILE A 290 5.67 0.23 0.90
N PRO A 291 6.06 -1.00 0.47
CA PRO A 291 7.42 -1.50 0.58
C PRO A 291 8.44 -0.59 -0.10
N SER A 292 8.22 -0.29 -1.37
CA SER A 292 9.18 0.43 -2.21
C SER A 292 9.49 1.84 -1.73
N ALA A 293 8.49 2.63 -1.33
CA ALA A 293 8.72 4.00 -0.85
C ALA A 293 9.63 4.06 0.39
N ILE A 294 9.69 2.99 1.19
CA ILE A 294 10.53 2.92 2.39
C ILE A 294 11.91 2.33 2.08
N ILE A 295 12.03 1.39 1.13
CA ILE A 295 13.31 0.71 0.86
C ILE A 295 14.18 1.50 -0.12
N LEU A 296 13.60 2.06 -1.18
CA LEU A 296 14.36 2.75 -2.23
C LEU A 296 15.18 3.96 -1.72
N PRO A 297 14.69 4.80 -0.79
CA PRO A 297 15.52 5.87 -0.25
C PRO A 297 16.76 5.36 0.50
N PHE A 298 16.70 4.17 1.10
CA PHE A 298 17.85 3.57 1.78
C PHE A 298 18.99 3.28 0.78
N PHE A 299 18.63 2.76 -0.39
CA PHE A 299 19.56 2.54 -1.50
C PHE A 299 20.10 3.86 -2.06
N TRP A 300 19.23 4.85 -2.27
CA TRP A 300 19.61 6.13 -2.89
C TRP A 300 20.48 7.03 -2.02
N VAL A 301 20.29 7.04 -0.70
CA VAL A 301 21.12 7.85 0.22
C VAL A 301 22.59 7.40 0.22
N ARG A 302 22.85 6.12 -0.08
CA ARG A 302 24.21 5.54 -0.04
C ARG A 302 24.85 5.36 -1.41
N THR A 303 24.07 5.54 -2.48
CA THR A 303 24.55 5.47 -3.85
C THR A 303 25.03 6.84 -4.33
N ARG A 304 25.90 6.88 -5.36
CA ARG A 304 26.34 8.16 -5.96
C ARG A 304 25.13 8.96 -6.45
N ARG A 305 25.13 10.27 -6.20
CA ARG A 305 24.05 11.20 -6.53
C ARG A 305 23.56 11.10 -7.99
N ILE A 306 24.49 11.02 -8.94
CA ILE A 306 24.17 10.91 -10.38
C ILE A 306 23.33 9.66 -10.66
N VAL A 307 23.71 8.54 -10.03
CA VAL A 307 23.05 7.24 -10.21
C VAL A 307 21.66 7.25 -9.56
N SER A 308 21.52 7.84 -8.36
CA SER A 308 20.21 8.02 -7.71
C SER A 308 19.27 8.89 -8.54
N SER A 309 19.75 10.01 -9.08
CA SER A 309 18.96 10.88 -9.96
C SER A 309 18.53 10.15 -11.24
N PHE A 310 19.41 9.32 -11.83
CA PHE A 310 19.06 8.51 -12.99
C PHE A 310 17.92 7.54 -12.68
N PHE A 311 18.01 6.79 -11.58
CA PHE A 311 16.95 5.87 -11.18
C PHE A 311 15.62 6.58 -10.87
N TYR A 312 15.67 7.75 -10.25
CA TYR A 312 14.48 8.57 -10.03
C TYR A 312 13.83 9.01 -11.35
N LEU A 313 14.64 9.43 -12.34
CA LEU A 313 14.15 9.80 -13.67
C LEU A 313 13.58 8.61 -14.44
N VAL A 314 14.20 7.43 -14.34
CA VAL A 314 13.67 6.19 -14.94
C VAL A 314 12.30 5.87 -14.35
N LEU A 315 12.15 5.95 -13.03
CA LEU A 315 10.88 5.68 -12.35
C LEU A 315 9.82 6.71 -12.77
N LEU A 316 10.17 8.00 -12.77
CA LEU A 316 9.29 9.07 -13.23
C LEU A 316 8.87 8.86 -14.70
N PHE A 317 9.81 8.57 -15.59
CA PHE A 317 9.53 8.30 -16.99
C PHE A 317 8.62 7.08 -17.16
N ALA A 318 8.87 6.00 -16.40
CA ALA A 318 8.01 4.82 -16.45
C ALA A 318 6.59 5.11 -15.96
N THR A 319 6.42 5.97 -14.95
CA THR A 319 5.06 6.40 -14.52
C THR A 319 4.35 7.26 -15.53
N LEU A 320 5.04 8.22 -16.15
CA LEU A 320 4.44 9.04 -17.20
C LEU A 320 4.11 8.17 -18.41
N PHE A 321 5.01 7.27 -18.79
CA PHE A 321 4.74 6.32 -19.87
C PHE A 321 3.52 5.46 -19.57
N GLY A 322 3.36 4.96 -18.33
CA GLY A 322 2.16 4.25 -17.90
C GLY A 322 0.88 5.09 -17.97
N LEU A 323 0.95 6.37 -17.61
CA LEU A 323 -0.20 7.28 -17.62
C LEU A 323 -0.60 7.76 -19.02
N PHE A 324 0.38 7.95 -19.93
CA PHE A 324 0.17 8.50 -21.26
C PHE A 324 0.08 7.46 -22.37
N ALA A 325 0.58 6.23 -22.18
CA ALA A 325 0.48 5.16 -23.18
C ALA A 325 -0.95 4.61 -23.33
N GLU A 326 -1.90 5.08 -22.51
CA GLU A 326 -3.33 4.75 -22.55
C GLU A 326 -4.17 5.77 -23.36
N LEU A 327 -3.53 6.71 -24.09
CA LEU A 327 -4.15 7.65 -25.04
C LEU A 327 -4.22 7.07 -26.46
#